data_AF-A0A2V8YS61-F1
#
_entry.id   AF-A0A2V8YS61-F1
#
_cell.length_a   1.000
_cell.length_b   1.000
_cell.length_c   1.000
_cell.angle_alpha   90.00
_cell.angle_beta   90.00
_cell.angle_gamma   90.00
#
_symmetry.space_group_name_H-M   'P 1'
#
loop_
_entity.id
_entity.type
_entity.pdbx_description
1 polymer ?
#
loop_
_entity_poly.entity_id
_entity_poly.type
_entity_poly.pdbx_seq_one_letter_code
_entity_poly.pdbx_strand_id
1 'polypeptide(L)'
;MLTELFYLADKSRIETEKVWRFVHSGAIVLCAVENAELPALHALMSRYADRPMGFADATLVHLANRESLNAVLTIDQADFATYRLAGKKRFRVLPVERP
;
A
#
# COMPACT_ATOMS: atom_id res chain seq x y z
N MET A 1 1.82 4.03 4.91
CA MET A 1 2.01 4.69 3.61
C MET A 1 2.55 6.11 3.71
N LEU A 2 1.75 7.18 3.93
CA LEU A 2 2.31 8.54 4.01
C LEU A 2 3.32 8.67 5.17
N THR A 3 2.99 8.08 6.32
CA THR A 3 3.87 8.02 7.48
C THR A 3 5.23 7.41 7.15
N GLU A 4 5.26 6.27 6.44
CA GLU A 4 6.49 5.61 6.00
C GLU A 4 7.23 6.41 4.93
N LEU A 5 6.51 7.04 4.00
CA LEU A 5 7.12 7.92 3.00
C LEU A 5 7.88 9.07 3.68
N PHE A 6 7.27 9.72 4.67
CA PHE A 6 7.92 10.77 5.44
C PHE A 6 9.04 10.23 6.32
N TYR A 7 8.88 9.06 6.95
CA TYR A 7 9.95 8.41 7.71
C TYR A 7 11.18 8.12 6.84
N LEU A 8 10.99 7.64 5.60
CA LEU A 8 12.07 7.37 4.67
C LEU A 8 12.71 8.64 4.09
N ALA A 9 11.94 9.72 3.97
CA ALA A 9 12.38 11.01 3.44
C ALA A 9 13.03 11.93 4.48
N ASP A 10 12.92 11.63 5.78
CA ASP A 10 13.46 12.42 6.89
C ASP A 10 15.00 12.34 7.02
N LYS A 11 15.68 12.31 5.88
CA LYS A 11 17.14 12.38 5.74
C LYS A 11 17.62 13.83 5.67
N SER A 12 16.76 14.75 5.21
CA SER A 12 17.01 16.19 5.24
C SER A 12 15.73 17.00 5.04
N ARG A 13 15.73 18.25 5.48
CA ARG A 13 14.61 19.18 5.25
C ARG A 13 14.29 19.37 3.76
N ILE A 14 15.30 19.30 2.88
CA ILE A 14 15.10 19.45 1.43
C ILE A 14 14.30 18.27 0.86
N GLU A 15 14.57 17.04 1.31
CA GLU A 15 13.84 15.86 0.86
C GLU A 15 12.40 15.84 1.37
N THR A 16 12.18 16.22 2.63
CA THR A 16 10.83 16.38 3.21
C THR A 16 9.99 17.40 2.41
N GLU A 17 10.57 18.53 2.01
CA GLU A 17 9.87 19.52 1.17
C GLU A 17 9.54 19.00 -0.24
N LYS A 18 10.38 18.13 -0.82
CA LYS A 18 10.06 17.46 -2.09
C LYS A 18 8.85 16.54 -1.94
N VAL A 19 8.77 15.77 -0.84
CA VAL A 19 7.61 14.93 -0.54
C VAL A 19 6.35 15.79 -0.41
N TRP A 20 6.39 16.89 0.34
CA TRP A 20 5.25 17.81 0.45
C TRP A 20 4.79 18.35 -0.90
N ARG A 21 5.71 18.82 -1.76
CA ARG A 21 5.36 19.27 -3.12
C ARG A 21 4.69 18.18 -3.93
N PHE A 22 5.15 16.93 -3.82
CA PHE A 22 4.53 15.80 -4.50
C PHE A 22 3.12 15.54 -3.99
N VAL A 23 2.91 15.53 -2.67
CA VAL A 23 1.56 15.39 -2.06
C VAL A 23 0.62 16.50 -2.51
N HIS A 24 1.09 17.76 -2.57
CA HIS A 24 0.29 18.91 -2.99
C HIS A 24 0.07 19.01 -4.50
N SER A 25 0.81 18.27 -5.32
CA SER A 25 0.73 18.34 -6.78
C SER A 25 -0.58 17.79 -7.37
N GLY A 26 -1.36 17.05 -6.58
CA GLY A 26 -2.54 16.31 -7.05
C GLY A 26 -2.21 15.02 -7.81
N ALA A 27 -0.92 14.67 -7.93
CA ALA A 27 -0.49 13.41 -8.55
C ALA A 27 -0.87 12.16 -7.75
N ILE A 28 -1.18 12.33 -6.45
CA ILE A 28 -1.66 11.25 -5.57
C ILE A 28 -2.99 11.64 -4.94
N VAL A 29 -3.83 10.63 -4.71
CA VAL A 29 -5.08 10.76 -3.96
C VAL A 29 -4.90 10.05 -2.62
N LEU A 30 -5.24 10.74 -1.54
CA LEU A 30 -5.23 10.15 -0.20
C LEU A 30 -6.55 9.46 0.07
N CYS A 31 -6.50 8.14 0.23
CA CYS A 31 -7.65 7.34 0.61
C CYS A 31 -7.66 7.15 2.14
N ALA A 32 -8.79 7.46 2.76
CA ALA A 32 -9.00 7.17 4.18
C ALA A 32 -9.42 5.72 4.39
N VAL A 33 -9.02 5.16 5.53
CA VAL A 33 -9.61 3.95 6.11
C VAL A 33 -10.43 4.38 7.32
N GLU A 34 -11.68 3.97 7.37
CA GLU A 34 -12.62 4.26 8.44
C GLU A 34 -12.61 3.18 9.52
N ASN A 35 -13.05 3.52 10.72
CA ASN A 35 -13.12 2.58 11.84
C ASN A 35 -13.95 1.32 11.54
N ALA A 36 -15.00 1.46 10.72
CA ALA A 36 -15.85 0.36 10.31
C ALA A 36 -15.10 -0.68 9.44
N GLU A 37 -13.95 -0.33 8.87
CA GLU A 37 -13.14 -1.18 8.00
C GLU A 37 -12.06 -1.97 8.77
N LEU A 38 -11.82 -1.64 10.05
CA LEU A 38 -10.83 -2.32 10.88
C LEU A 38 -11.04 -3.84 10.99
N PRO A 39 -12.28 -4.37 11.07
CA PRO A 39 -12.48 -5.82 11.05
C PRO A 39 -11.98 -6.49 9.76
N ALA A 40 -12.08 -5.81 8.60
CA ALA A 40 -11.59 -6.33 7.33
C ALA A 40 -10.05 -6.35 7.30
N LEU A 41 -9.41 -5.32 7.84
CA LEU A 41 -7.95 -5.28 8.00
C LEU A 41 -7.44 -6.37 8.93
N HIS A 42 -8.10 -6.55 10.08
CA HIS A 42 -7.76 -7.60 11.03
C HIS A 42 -7.89 -8.98 10.38
N ALA A 43 -8.97 -9.23 9.63
CA ALA A 43 -9.15 -10.49 8.91
C ALA A 43 -8.07 -10.75 7.85
N LEU A 44 -7.60 -9.72 7.15
CA LEU A 44 -6.47 -9.83 6.22
C LEU A 44 -5.19 -10.22 6.96
N MET A 45 -4.87 -9.55 8.06
CA MET A 45 -3.68 -9.85 8.86
C MET A 45 -3.74 -11.27 9.43
N SER A 46 -4.90 -11.73 9.92
CA SER A 46 -5.07 -13.11 10.36
C SER A 46 -4.91 -14.11 9.22
N ARG A 47 -5.42 -13.81 8.03
CA ARG A 47 -5.33 -14.67 6.85
C ARG A 47 -3.90 -14.89 6.37
N TYR A 48 -3.04 -13.88 6.51
CA TYR A 48 -1.65 -13.91 6.08
C TYR A 48 -0.67 -13.95 7.26
N ALA A 49 -1.10 -14.47 8.41
CA ALA A 49 -0.28 -14.54 9.62
C ALA A 49 0.97 -15.45 9.47
N ASP A 50 1.00 -16.30 8.44
CA ASP A 50 2.16 -17.12 8.06
C ASP A 50 3.25 -16.32 7.33
N ARG A 51 3.02 -15.02 7.07
CA ARG A 51 3.85 -14.14 6.25
C ARG A 51 3.91 -12.74 6.88
N PRO A 52 4.85 -11.86 6.45
CA PRO A 52 4.96 -10.52 7.00
C PRO A 52 3.85 -9.58 6.48
N MET A 53 2.57 -9.83 6.83
CA MET A 53 1.51 -8.85 6.57
C MET A 53 1.42 -7.82 7.71
N GLY A 54 1.99 -6.64 7.47
CA GLY A 54 1.81 -5.49 8.34
C GLY A 54 0.46 -4.78 8.15
N PHE A 55 0.12 -3.87 9.06
CA PHE A 55 -1.09 -3.05 8.95
C PHE A 55 -1.09 -2.16 7.69
N ALA A 56 0.08 -1.68 7.26
CA ALA A 56 0.23 -0.91 6.02
C ALA A 56 -0.15 -1.75 4.78
N ASP A 57 0.37 -2.98 4.69
CA ASP A 57 0.04 -3.92 3.61
C ASP A 57 -1.45 -4.29 3.61
N ALA A 58 -2.00 -4.62 4.79
CA ALA A 58 -3.42 -4.92 4.93
C ALA A 58 -4.28 -3.74 4.44
N THR A 59 -3.88 -2.51 4.76
CA THR A 59 -4.54 -1.29 4.30
C THR A 59 -4.48 -1.16 2.78
N LEU A 60 -3.32 -1.41 2.15
CA LEU A 60 -3.18 -1.38 0.69
C LEU A 60 -4.05 -2.45 0.01
N VAL A 61 -4.07 -3.67 0.53
CA VAL A 61 -4.87 -4.77 -0.01
C VAL A 61 -6.37 -4.47 0.12
N HIS A 62 -6.79 -3.92 1.26
CA HIS A 62 -8.17 -3.52 1.50
C HIS A 62 -8.62 -2.39 0.58
N LEU A 63 -7.84 -1.31 0.49
CA LEU A 63 -8.12 -0.18 -0.40
C LEU A 63 -8.17 -0.61 -1.86
N ALA A 64 -7.25 -1.48 -2.29
CA ALA A 64 -7.28 -1.99 -3.66
C ALA A 64 -8.58 -2.76 -3.97
N ASN A 65 -9.10 -3.54 -3.02
CA ASN A 65 -10.41 -4.18 -3.19
C ASN A 65 -11.56 -3.17 -3.21
N ARG A 66 -11.57 -2.22 -2.27
CA ARG A 66 -12.63 -1.19 -2.17
C ARG A 66 -12.72 -0.33 -3.42
N GLU A 67 -11.58 0.10 -3.94
CA GLU A 67 -11.48 0.97 -5.12
C GLU A 67 -11.41 0.17 -6.44
N SER A 68 -11.57 -1.15 -6.41
CA SER A 68 -11.48 -2.02 -7.59
C SER A 68 -10.16 -1.89 -8.38
N LEU A 69 -9.06 -1.61 -7.68
CA LEU A 69 -7.72 -1.50 -8.24
C LEU A 69 -7.01 -2.85 -8.20
N ASN A 70 -6.20 -3.12 -9.22
CA ASN A 70 -5.39 -4.34 -9.29
C ASN A 70 -3.90 -4.11 -9.50
N ALA A 71 -3.45 -2.86 -9.58
CA ALA A 71 -2.04 -2.51 -9.70
C ALA A 71 -1.51 -1.99 -8.36
N VAL A 72 -0.28 -2.38 -8.01
CA VAL A 72 0.41 -1.89 -6.82
C VAL A 72 1.85 -1.55 -7.19
N LEU A 73 2.33 -0.39 -6.77
CA LEU A 73 3.73 0.00 -6.87
C LEU A 73 4.38 -0.25 -5.52
N THR A 74 5.34 -1.17 -5.45
CA THR A 74 5.99 -1.55 -4.20
C THR A 74 7.40 -2.07 -4.44
N ILE A 75 8.26 -1.94 -3.42
CA ILE A 75 9.57 -2.59 -3.37
C ILE A 75 9.46 -4.02 -2.82
N ASP A 76 8.42 -4.30 -2.03
CA ASP A 76 8.16 -5.61 -1.41
C ASP A 76 7.38 -6.51 -2.36
N GLN A 77 7.98 -6.78 -3.53
CA GLN A 77 7.29 -7.47 -4.62
C GLN A 77 6.86 -8.89 -4.25
N ALA A 78 7.66 -9.60 -3.45
CA ALA A 78 7.37 -10.98 -3.03
C ALA A 78 6.07 -11.10 -2.22
N ASP A 79 5.82 -10.12 -1.34
CA ASP A 79 4.65 -10.09 -0.48
C ASP A 79 3.40 -9.79 -1.31
N PHE A 80 3.43 -8.75 -2.15
CA PHE A 80 2.31 -8.41 -3.02
C PHE A 80 2.06 -9.43 -4.16
N ALA A 81 3.08 -10.19 -4.57
CA ALA A 81 2.91 -11.35 -5.46
C ALA A 81 2.13 -12.49 -4.78
N THR A 82 2.13 -12.54 -3.44
CA THR A 82 1.39 -13.52 -2.65
C THR A 82 -0.03 -13.06 -2.33
N TYR A 83 -0.21 -11.80 -1.96
CA TYR A 83 -1.50 -11.28 -1.56
C TYR A 83 -2.55 -11.42 -2.67
N ARG A 84 -3.81 -11.58 -2.28
CA ARG A 84 -4.93 -11.85 -3.21
C ARG A 84 -6.06 -10.86 -2.95
N LEU A 85 -6.50 -10.26 -4.04
CA LEU A 85 -7.71 -9.47 -4.12
C LEU A 85 -8.95 -10.38 -4.12
N ALA A 86 -10.13 -9.76 -4.03
CA ALA A 86 -11.42 -10.41 -4.12
C ALA A 86 -11.51 -11.30 -5.38
N GLY A 87 -12.13 -12.46 -5.24
CA GLY A 87 -12.16 -13.47 -6.30
C GLY A 87 -10.80 -14.13 -6.58
N LYS A 88 -9.86 -14.09 -5.62
CA LYS A 88 -8.50 -14.67 -5.74
C LYS A 88 -7.64 -14.03 -6.84
N LYS A 89 -7.99 -12.81 -7.27
CA LYS A 89 -7.22 -12.07 -8.29
C LYS A 89 -5.84 -11.71 -7.74
N ARG A 90 -4.84 -11.67 -8.62
CA ARG A 90 -3.47 -11.25 -8.31
C ARG A 90 -3.31 -9.75 -8.56
N PHE A 91 -2.39 -9.14 -7.82
CA PHE A 91 -1.90 -7.81 -8.17
C PHE A 91 -1.05 -7.87 -9.45
N ARG A 92 -1.14 -6.81 -10.24
CA ARG A 92 -0.09 -6.37 -11.16
C ARG A 92 0.93 -5.57 -10.34
N VAL A 93 1.99 -6.24 -9.91
CA VAL A 93 3.06 -5.63 -9.12
C VAL A 93 3.96 -4.81 -10.04
N LEU A 94 4.25 -3.58 -9.63
CA LEU A 94 5.07 -2.60 -10.33
C LEU A 94 6.26 -2.20 -9.45
N PRO A 95 7.41 -1.81 -10.05
CA PRO A 95 7.68 -1.82 -11.48
C PRO A 95 7.76 -3.26 -12.02
N VAL A 96 7.31 -3.46 -13.26
CA VAL A 96 7.53 -4.76 -13.93
C VAL A 96 9.01 -4.83 -14.28
N GLU A 97 9.70 -5.88 -13.83
CA GLU A 97 11.06 -6.15 -14.31
C GLU A 97 11.04 -6.19 -15.84
N ARG A 98 11.94 -5.44 -16.46
CA ARG A 98 12.08 -5.50 -17.92
C ARG A 98 12.69 -6.87 -18.26
N PRO A 99 12.15 -7.58 -19.29
CA PRO A 99 12.71 -8.84 -19.74
C PRO A 99 14.16 -8.70 -20.21
#